data_AF-A0A401LEE1-F1
#
_entry.id   AF-A0A401LEE1-F1
#
_cell.length_a   1.000
_cell.length_b   1.000
_cell.length_c   1.000
_cell.angle_alpha   90.00
_cell.angle_beta   90.00
_cell.angle_gamma   90.00
#
_symmetry.space_group_name_H-M   'P 1'
#
loop_
_entity.id
_entity.type
_entity.pdbx_description
1 polymer ?
#
loop_
_entity_poly.entity_id
_entity_poly.type
_entity_poly.pdbx_seq_one_letter_code
_entity_poly.pdbx_strand_id
1 'polypeptide(L)' 'MARQKEPVHRVQMTEGKRNIIYQFLEEYDIPSVEDIQDALKDLLGGTIKEMMEAEMDEYLGYEKSERSDNDNYRNQW' A
#
# COMPACT_ATOMS: atom_id res chain seq x y z
N MET A 1 9.18 3.19 30.75
CA MET A 1 8.61 4.38 30.08
C MET A 1 7.47 3.90 29.18
N ALA A 2 6.24 4.32 29.45
CA ALA A 2 5.06 3.88 28.68
C ALA A 2 5.04 4.59 27.31
N ARG A 3 4.94 3.84 26.22
CA ARG A 3 4.77 4.41 24.87
C ARG A 3 3.45 5.17 24.84
N GLN A 4 3.51 6.49 24.66
CA GLN A 4 2.32 7.30 24.43
C GLN A 4 1.75 6.88 23.07
N LYS A 5 0.50 6.38 23.04
CA LYS A 5 -0.16 6.03 21.77
C LYS A 5 -0.48 7.34 21.06
N GLU A 6 0.04 7.51 19.85
CA GLU A 6 -0.30 8.62 18.96
C GLU A 6 -1.82 8.68 18.74
N PRO A 7 -2.39 9.88 18.50
CA PRO A 7 -3.81 10.03 18.25
C PRO A 7 -4.19 9.23 17.00
N VAL A 8 -4.92 8.14 17.21
CA VAL A 8 -5.45 7.32 16.12
C VAL A 8 -6.37 8.21 15.29
N HIS A 9 -5.97 8.47 14.04
CA HIS A 9 -6.79 9.21 13.10
C HIS A 9 -8.05 8.39 12.79
N ARG A 10 -9.17 8.76 13.42
CA ARG A 10 -10.45 8.06 13.20
C ARG A 10 -11.04 8.50 11.87
N VAL A 11 -11.15 7.55 10.95
CA VAL A 11 -11.76 7.78 9.64
C VAL A 11 -13.24 8.14 9.82
N GLN A 12 -13.64 9.33 9.35
CA GLN A 12 -15.05 9.63 9.18
C GLN A 12 -15.59 8.82 7.99
N MET A 13 -16.58 7.97 8.25
CA MET A 13 -17.22 7.14 7.23
C MET A 13 -18.30 7.93 6.48
N THR A 14 -17.93 8.46 5.32
CA THR A 14 -18.86 9.05 4.36
C THR A 14 -19.47 7.97 3.46
N GLU A 15 -20.54 8.30 2.74
CA GLU A 15 -21.21 7.37 1.81
C GLU A 15 -20.26 6.85 0.72
N GLY A 16 -19.43 7.74 0.14
CA GLY A 16 -18.40 7.33 -0.82
C GLY A 16 -17.40 6.32 -0.25
N LYS A 17 -16.96 6.49 1.00
CA LYS A 17 -16.07 5.52 1.66
C LYS A 17 -16.75 4.19 1.93
N ARG A 18 -18.06 4.20 2.24
CA ARG A 18 -18.84 2.95 2.40
C ARG A 18 -18.92 2.19 1.08
N ASN A 19 -19.18 2.87 -0.02
CA ASN A 19 -19.25 2.23 -1.34
C ASN A 19 -17.92 1.57 -1.73
N ILE A 20 -16.79 2.23 -1.47
CA ILE A 20 -15.46 1.66 -1.73
C ILE A 20 -15.25 0.38 -0.90
N ILE A 21 -15.60 0.41 0.39
CA ILE A 21 -15.48 -0.78 1.25
C ILE A 21 -16.39 -1.91 0.75
N TYR A 22 -17.63 -1.63 0.34
CA TYR A 22 -18.53 -2.67 -0.17
C TYR A 22 -18.00 -3.32 -1.44
N GLN A 23 -17.50 -2.53 -2.39
CA GLN A 23 -16.88 -3.08 -3.61
C GLN A 23 -15.66 -3.94 -3.28
N PHE A 24 -14.82 -3.50 -2.35
CA PHE A 24 -13.66 -4.26 -1.90
C PHE A 24 -14.06 -5.60 -1.24
N LEU A 25 -15.10 -5.60 -0.41
CA LEU A 25 -15.63 -6.81 0.24
C LEU A 25 -16.37 -7.76 -0.71
N GLU A 26 -16.83 -7.29 -1.87
CA GLU A 26 -17.44 -8.15 -2.91
C GLU A 26 -16.38 -8.80 -3.81
N GLU A 27 -15.29 -8.08 -4.09
CA GLU A 27 -14.20 -8.56 -4.95
C GLU A 27 -13.36 -9.63 -4.25
N TYR A 28 -13.15 -9.49 -2.95
CA TYR A 28 -12.57 -10.53 -2.13
C TYR A 28 -13.71 -11.36 -1.52
N ASP A 29 -13.79 -12.65 -1.84
CA ASP A 29 -14.74 -13.59 -1.22
C ASP A 29 -14.32 -13.84 0.24
N ILE A 30 -14.62 -12.90 1.13
CA ILE A 30 -14.07 -12.84 2.49
C ILE A 30 -14.97 -13.59 3.50
N PRO A 31 -14.51 -14.71 4.08
CA PRO A 31 -15.30 -15.50 5.01
C PRO A 31 -15.18 -15.02 6.47
N SER A 32 -14.14 -14.25 6.84
CA SER A 32 -13.92 -13.81 8.23
C SER A 32 -13.36 -12.39 8.38
N VAL A 33 -13.50 -11.81 9.58
CA VAL A 33 -12.99 -10.47 9.93
C VAL A 33 -11.45 -10.42 9.93
N GLU A 34 -10.77 -11.54 10.16
CA GLU A 34 -9.31 -11.64 10.08
C GLU A 34 -8.84 -11.51 8.62
N ASP A 35 -9.51 -12.20 7.71
CA ASP A 35 -9.19 -12.11 6.27
C ASP A 35 -9.41 -10.69 5.72
N ILE A 36 -10.40 -9.94 6.23
CA ILE A 36 -10.58 -8.51 5.89
C ILE A 36 -9.35 -7.71 6.31
N GLN A 37 -8.83 -7.93 7.52
CA GLN A 37 -7.67 -7.17 8.01
C GLN A 37 -6.42 -7.48 7.21
N ASP A 38 -6.20 -8.74 6.85
CA ASP A 38 -5.03 -9.13 6.07
C ASP A 38 -5.15 -8.67 4.61
N ALA A 39 -6.31 -8.79 3.98
CA ALA A 39 -6.55 -8.24 2.65
C ALA A 39 -6.35 -6.71 2.61
N LEU A 40 -6.78 -5.97 3.64
CA LEU A 40 -6.54 -4.53 3.74
C LEU A 40 -5.05 -4.19 3.93
N LYS A 41 -4.32 -4.97 4.73
CA LYS A 41 -2.87 -4.78 4.89
C LYS A 41 -2.14 -5.05 3.58
N ASP A 42 -2.50 -6.11 2.88
CA ASP A 42 -1.89 -6.49 1.63
C ASP A 42 -2.20 -5.49 0.51
N LEU A 43 -3.45 -5.03 0.40
CA LEU A 43 -3.84 -4.00 -0.55
C LEU A 43 -3.05 -2.70 -0.33
N LEU A 44 -3.02 -2.21 0.91
CA LEU A 44 -2.30 -0.99 1.25
C LEU A 44 -0.79 -1.17 1.09
N GLY A 45 -0.26 -2.33 1.46
CA GLY A 45 1.15 -2.68 1.30
C GLY A 45 1.57 -2.73 -0.17
N GLY A 46 0.75 -3.33 -1.03
CA GLY A 46 0.94 -3.34 -2.48
C GLY A 46 0.89 -1.93 -3.08
N THR A 47 -0.11 -1.14 -2.70
CA THR A 47 -0.24 0.24 -3.20
C THR A 47 0.96 1.11 -2.81
N ILE A 48 1.41 1.05 -1.54
CA ILE A 48 2.59 1.81 -1.09
C ILE A 48 3.84 1.32 -1.81
N LYS A 49 3.98 0.01 -2.01
CA LYS A 49 5.09 -0.56 -2.76
C LYS A 49 5.12 -0.01 -4.19
N GLU A 50 4.00 -0.04 -4.91
CA GLU A 50 3.92 0.51 -6.27
C GLU A 50 4.30 1.99 -6.32
N MET A 51 3.82 2.79 -5.35
CA MET A 51 4.21 4.21 -5.24
C MET A 51 5.72 4.37 -5.04
N MET A 52 6.31 3.57 -4.15
CA MET A 52 7.76 3.59 -3.90
C MET A 52 8.56 3.12 -5.12
N GLU A 53 8.09 2.12 -5.84
CA GLU A 53 8.73 1.66 -7.07
C GLU A 53 8.70 2.75 -8.15
N ALA A 54 7.57 3.43 -8.33
CA ALA A 54 7.45 4.55 -9.26
C ALA A 54 8.36 5.73 -8.88
N GLU A 55 8.43 6.08 -7.58
CA GLU A 55 9.35 7.11 -7.09
C GLU A 55 10.82 6.71 -7.32
N MET A 56 11.17 5.43 -7.18
CA MET A 56 12.52 4.92 -7.47
C MET A 56 12.84 4.96 -8.96
N ASP A 57 11.89 4.61 -9.82
CA ASP A 57 12.07 4.64 -11.27
C ASP A 57 12.27 6.09 -11.76
N GLU A 58 11.55 7.07 -11.19
CA GLU A 58 11.78 8.50 -11.46
C GLU A 58 13.16 8.96 -10.95
N TYR A 59 13.54 8.58 -9.73
CA TYR A 59 14.80 9.00 -9.13
C TYR A 59 16.03 8.42 -9.86
N LEU A 60 15.95 7.15 -10.28
CA LEU A 60 17.03 6.46 -10.99
C LEU A 60 16.99 6.72 -12.51
N GLY A 61 15.82 7.05 -13.05
CA GLY A 61 15.61 7.26 -14.48
C GLY A 61 15.63 5.98 -15.32
N TYR A 62 15.44 4.82 -14.68
CA TYR A 62 15.35 3.52 -15.34
C TYR A 62 14.52 2.55 -14.49
N GLU A 63 13.83 1.62 -15.15
CA GLU A 63 12.97 0.63 -14.50
C GLU A 63 13.77 -0.51 -13.84
N LYS A 64 13.12 -1.27 -12.95
CA LYS A 64 13.73 -2.46 -12.36
C LYS A 64 14.25 -3.42 -13.44
N SER A 65 15.54 -3.74 -13.35
CA SER A 65 16.23 -4.63 -14.30
C SER A 65 16.40 -4.07 -15.72
N GLU A 66 16.08 -2.80 -15.94
CA GLU A 66 16.46 -2.09 -17.16
C GLU A 66 17.98 -1.88 -17.19
N ARG A 67 18.58 -2.07 -18.36
CA ARG A 67 20.01 -1.83 -18.55
C ARG A 67 20.24 -0.33 -18.64
N SER A 68 20.81 0.24 -17.58
CA SER A 68 21.14 1.65 -17.49
C SER A 68 22.64 1.87 -17.35
N ASP A 69 23.14 2.96 -17.91
CA ASP A 69 24.50 3.46 -17.71
C ASP A 69 24.62 4.32 -16.44
N ASN A 70 23.59 4.32 -15.59
CA ASN A 70 23.57 5.06 -14.32
C ASN A 70 24.52 4.42 -13.29
N ASP A 71 25.38 5.23 -12.68
CA ASP A 71 26.34 4.80 -11.65
C ASP A 71 25.65 4.29 -10.37
N ASN A 72 24.38 4.65 -10.15
CA ASN A 72 23.61 4.28 -8.98
C ASN A 72 22.70 3.07 -9.27
N TYR A 73 22.94 1.98 -8.55
CA TYR A 73 22.27 0.69 -8.77
C TYR A 73 21.10 0.47 -7.80
N ARG A 74 19.95 0.04 -8.35
CA ARG A 74 18.82 -0.43 -7.55
C ARG A 74 19.22 -1.69 -6.76
N ASN A 75 19.32 -1.57 -5.44
CA ASN A 75 19.55 -2.69 -4.53
C ASN A 75 18.21 -3.23 -4.02
N GLN A 76 18.02 -4.55 -4.17
CA GLN A 76 16.79 -5.31 -3.88
C GLN A 76 15.76 -4.61 -2.96
N TRP A 77 14.73 -4.08 -3.61
CA TRP A 77 13.38 -3.79 -3.09
C TRP A 77 12.38 -4.49 -4.02
#